data_AF-A0A5P9HQ56-F1
#
_entry.id   AF-A0A5P9HQ56-F1
#
_cell.length_a   1.000
_cell.length_b   1.000
_cell.length_c   1.000
_cell.angle_alpha   90.00
_cell.angle_beta   90.00
_cell.angle_gamma   90.00
#
_symmetry.space_group_name_H-M   'P 1'
#
loop_
_entity.id
_entity.type
_entity.pdbx_description
1 polymer ?
#
loop_
_entity_poly.entity_id
_entity_poly.type
_entity_poly.pdbx_seq_one_letter_code
_entity_poly.pdbx_strand_id
1 'polypeptide(L)'
;MSYTPNLSEAHIPFDGGWTEENGQPVLLLSVPTLPLQMETKIHTFSYTWLFEKEMNAYVLCMLVNKEEEFGLIFSQKEAGQLLLDADAYGEFTVVLTKDELDQLEEDTPYLSFLNINLQRTLHAGW
;
A
#
# COMPACT_ATOMS: atom_id res chain seq x y z
N MET A 1 -13.02 15.13 -2.27
CA MET A 1 -14.22 14.30 -2.09
C MET A 1 -13.76 13.03 -1.41
N SER A 2 -14.33 12.70 -0.26
CA SER A 2 -13.96 11.52 0.52
C SER A 2 -14.56 10.29 -0.17
N TYR A 3 -13.70 9.40 -0.65
CA TYR A 3 -14.09 8.10 -1.18
C TYR A 3 -14.51 7.20 -0.02
N THR A 4 -15.69 6.57 -0.13
CA THR A 4 -16.14 5.54 0.81
C THR A 4 -15.81 4.18 0.19
N PRO A 5 -14.87 3.42 0.76
CA PRO A 5 -14.47 2.14 0.20
C PRO A 5 -15.61 1.11 0.35
N ASN A 6 -15.76 0.28 -0.68
CA ASN A 6 -16.64 -0.87 -0.72
C ASN A 6 -15.77 -2.13 -0.92
N LEU A 7 -14.87 -2.35 0.04
CA LEU A 7 -13.90 -3.44 0.01
C LEU A 7 -14.60 -4.79 0.18
N SER A 8 -14.54 -5.62 -0.85
CA SER A 8 -14.88 -7.05 -0.73
C SER A 8 -13.71 -7.88 -0.19
N GLU A 9 -12.47 -7.49 -0.49
CA GLU A 9 -11.25 -8.23 -0.13
C GLU A 9 -10.08 -7.28 0.17
N ALA A 10 -9.23 -7.68 1.13
CA ALA A 10 -8.01 -6.97 1.47
C ALA A 10 -6.87 -7.97 1.67
N HIS A 11 -5.66 -7.55 1.31
CA HIS A 11 -4.48 -8.41 1.17
C HIS A 11 -3.42 -8.00 2.18
N ILE A 12 -2.72 -8.98 2.74
CA ILE A 12 -1.60 -8.72 3.65
C ILE A 12 -0.33 -8.72 2.80
N PRO A 13 0.50 -7.65 2.84
CA PRO A 13 1.82 -7.68 2.24
C PRO A 13 2.64 -8.83 2.82
N PHE A 14 3.20 -9.65 1.94
CA PHE A 14 4.06 -10.77 2.33
C PHE A 14 5.41 -10.26 2.84
N ASP A 15 5.98 -9.28 2.14
CA ASP A 15 7.20 -8.60 2.50
C ASP A 15 7.13 -7.12 2.10
N GLY A 16 7.97 -6.29 2.71
CA GLY A 16 7.96 -4.86 2.47
C GLY A 16 9.17 -4.14 3.02
N GLY A 17 9.58 -3.07 2.35
CA GLY A 17 10.70 -2.25 2.77
C GLY A 17 10.63 -0.84 2.22
N TRP A 18 11.33 0.06 2.90
CA TRP A 18 11.55 1.42 2.43
C TRP A 18 12.78 1.48 1.54
N THR A 19 12.64 2.20 0.43
CA THR A 19 13.73 2.60 -0.46
C THR A 19 13.50 4.06 -0.89
N GLU A 20 14.37 4.59 -1.74
CA GLU A 20 14.27 5.95 -2.24
C GLU A 20 14.38 5.96 -3.76
N GLU A 21 13.54 6.75 -4.41
CA GLU A 21 13.67 7.07 -5.83
C GLU A 21 13.65 8.59 -6.01
N ASN A 22 14.72 9.14 -6.61
CA ASN A 22 14.86 10.59 -6.86
C ASN A 22 14.64 11.48 -5.63
N GLY A 23 15.07 11.06 -4.43
CA GLY A 23 14.86 11.82 -3.19
C GLY A 23 13.47 11.67 -2.57
N GLN A 24 12.62 10.80 -3.12
CA GLN A 24 11.29 10.51 -2.58
C GLN A 24 11.24 9.12 -1.94
N PRO A 25 10.70 8.99 -0.72
CA PRO A 25 10.52 7.69 -0.09
C PRO A 25 9.56 6.81 -0.89
N VAL A 26 9.95 5.56 -1.07
CA VAL A 26 9.18 4.52 -1.76
C VAL A 26 8.98 3.34 -0.81
N LEU A 27 7.72 3.04 -0.52
CA LEU A 27 7.30 1.83 0.16
C LEU A 27 7.11 0.73 -0.88
N LEU A 28 8.08 -0.18 -0.98
CA LEU A 28 8.04 -1.32 -1.87
C LEU A 28 7.41 -2.51 -1.13
N LEU A 29 6.36 -3.11 -1.71
CA LEU A 29 5.61 -4.20 -1.10
C LEU A 29 5.49 -5.38 -2.06
N SER A 30 5.79 -6.57 -1.55
CA SER A 30 5.45 -7.83 -2.20
C SER A 30 4.06 -8.29 -1.73
N VAL A 31 3.11 -8.39 -2.65
CA VAL A 31 1.74 -8.82 -2.36
C VAL A 31 1.29 -9.85 -3.39
N PRO A 32 1.74 -11.13 -3.26
CA PRO A 32 1.45 -12.18 -4.25
C PRO A 32 -0.05 -12.44 -4.46
N THR A 33 -0.88 -12.13 -3.47
CA THR A 33 -2.33 -12.34 -3.51
C THR A 33 -3.12 -11.24 -4.21
N LEU A 34 -2.46 -10.19 -4.71
CA LEU A 34 -3.13 -9.10 -5.42
C LEU A 34 -3.98 -9.62 -6.60
N PRO A 35 -5.23 -9.20 -6.74
CA PRO A 35 -6.08 -9.61 -7.86
C PRO A 35 -5.69 -8.88 -9.16
N LEU A 36 -5.02 -7.72 -9.05
CA LEU A 36 -4.61 -6.92 -10.21
C LEU A 36 -3.59 -7.66 -11.09
N GLN A 37 -3.67 -7.40 -12.39
CA GLN A 37 -2.59 -7.71 -13.31
C GLN A 37 -1.48 -6.66 -13.15
N MET A 38 -0.22 -7.08 -13.05
CA MET A 38 0.90 -6.15 -12.84
C MET A 38 1.16 -5.25 -14.06
N GLU A 39 0.67 -5.64 -15.24
CA GLU A 39 0.75 -4.84 -16.47
C GLU A 39 -0.40 -3.81 -16.60
N THR A 40 -1.30 -3.72 -15.62
CA THR A 40 -2.41 -2.76 -15.65
C THR A 40 -1.88 -1.33 -15.72
N LYS A 41 -2.25 -0.62 -16.79
CA LYS A 41 -1.95 0.82 -16.90
C LYS A 41 -2.82 1.61 -15.95
N ILE A 42 -2.19 2.24 -14.96
CA ILE A 42 -2.86 3.13 -14.01
C ILE A 42 -3.00 4.51 -14.65
N HIS A 43 -4.21 4.85 -15.09
CA HIS A 43 -4.51 6.20 -15.60
C HIS A 43 -4.99 7.15 -14.49
N THR A 44 -5.65 6.58 -13.50
CA THR A 44 -6.22 7.29 -12.37
C THR A 44 -6.33 6.31 -11.22
N PHE A 45 -6.06 6.75 -10.00
CA PHE A 45 -6.41 6.00 -8.81
C PHE A 45 -6.91 6.94 -7.71
N SER A 46 -7.56 6.37 -6.71
CA SER A 46 -7.96 7.06 -5.48
C SER A 46 -7.65 6.14 -4.31
N TYR A 47 -7.37 6.71 -3.15
CA TYR A 47 -7.06 5.92 -1.97
C TYR A 47 -7.69 6.50 -0.70
N THR A 48 -7.84 5.65 0.30
CA THR A 48 -8.17 6.07 1.66
C THR A 48 -7.54 5.13 2.68
N TRP A 49 -7.21 5.68 3.84
CA TRP A 49 -6.75 4.91 4.98
C TRP A 49 -7.89 4.69 5.94
N LEU A 50 -8.09 3.44 6.34
CA LEU A 50 -8.96 3.06 7.42
C LEU A 50 -8.12 2.48 8.56
N PHE A 51 -8.56 2.70 9.79
CA PHE A 51 -8.03 1.96 10.93
C PHE A 51 -9.10 0.98 11.38
N GLU A 52 -8.77 -0.31 11.32
CA GLU A 52 -9.62 -1.39 11.80
C GLU A 52 -9.15 -1.77 13.21
N LYS A 53 -10.05 -1.65 14.18
CA LYS A 53 -9.73 -1.72 15.61
C LYS A 53 -9.59 -3.16 16.11
N GLU A 54 -10.39 -4.09 15.59
CA GLU A 54 -10.37 -5.49 16.02
C GLU A 54 -9.05 -6.17 15.63
N MET A 55 -8.56 -5.87 14.43
CA MET A 55 -7.28 -6.32 13.88
C MET A 55 -6.11 -5.45 14.33
N ASN A 56 -6.39 -4.27 14.90
CA ASN A 56 -5.40 -3.25 15.22
C ASN A 56 -4.45 -3.00 14.04
N ALA A 57 -5.05 -2.67 12.90
CA ALA A 57 -4.39 -2.59 11.61
C ALA A 57 -4.84 -1.34 10.85
N TYR A 58 -3.91 -0.75 10.10
CA TYR A 58 -4.27 0.19 9.06
C TYR A 58 -4.61 -0.58 7.77
N VAL A 59 -5.65 -0.14 7.07
CA VAL A 59 -6.04 -0.68 5.78
C VAL A 59 -5.96 0.44 4.75
N LEU A 60 -5.04 0.30 3.78
CA LEU A 60 -4.97 1.17 2.61
C LEU A 60 -5.92 0.64 1.55
N CYS A 61 -7.02 1.34 1.32
CA CYS A 61 -8.00 0.98 0.29
C CYS A 61 -7.66 1.76 -0.98
N MET A 62 -7.53 1.05 -2.10
CA MET A 62 -7.15 1.60 -3.40
C MET A 62 -8.27 1.34 -4.40
N LEU A 63 -8.68 2.36 -5.13
CA LEU A 63 -9.56 2.27 -6.29
C LEU A 63 -8.77 2.67 -7.53
N VAL A 64 -8.51 1.72 -8.41
CA VAL A 64 -7.72 1.88 -9.64
C VAL A 64 -8.67 1.98 -10.83
N ASN A 65 -8.41 2.96 -11.69
CA ASN A 65 -9.15 3.25 -12.91
C ASN A 65 -10.68 3.40 -12.73
N LYS A 66 -11.15 3.61 -11.49
CA LYS A 66 -12.58 3.65 -11.08
C LYS A 66 -13.32 2.32 -11.23
N GLU A 67 -12.60 1.22 -11.38
CA GLU A 67 -13.16 -0.10 -11.66
C GLU A 67 -12.71 -1.15 -10.64
N GLU A 68 -11.41 -1.19 -10.37
CA GLU A 68 -10.82 -2.23 -9.52
C GLU A 68 -10.53 -1.67 -8.14
N GLU A 69 -11.10 -2.28 -7.11
CA GLU A 69 -10.91 -1.91 -5.71
C GLU A 69 -10.22 -3.04 -4.95
N PHE A 70 -9.19 -2.70 -4.17
CA PHE A 70 -8.50 -3.65 -3.29
C PHE A 70 -7.99 -2.96 -2.03
N GLY A 71 -7.81 -3.73 -0.95
CA GLY A 71 -7.24 -3.26 0.31
C GLY A 71 -5.87 -3.86 0.57
N LEU A 72 -5.01 -3.13 1.27
CA LEU A 72 -3.76 -3.64 1.84
C LEU A 72 -3.80 -3.48 3.36
N ILE A 73 -3.58 -4.58 4.08
CA ILE A 73 -3.66 -4.64 5.55
C ILE A 73 -2.26 -4.53 6.15
N PHE A 74 -2.07 -3.54 7.00
CA PHE A 74 -0.85 -3.28 7.75
C PHE A 74 -1.12 -3.51 9.25
N SER A 75 -0.99 -4.76 9.68
CA SER A 75 -1.15 -5.14 11.10
C SER A 75 -0.01 -4.54 11.93
N GLN A 76 -0.29 -4.06 13.15
CA GLN A 76 0.72 -3.38 13.99
C GLN A 76 2.02 -4.20 14.14
N LYS A 77 1.93 -5.53 14.21
CA LYS A 77 3.08 -6.40 14.50
C LYS A 77 3.87 -6.85 13.26
N GLU A 78 3.37 -6.58 12.07
CA GLU A 78 3.98 -7.04 10.81
C GLU A 78 4.24 -5.82 9.91
N ALA A 79 3.60 -5.74 8.74
CA ALA A 79 3.76 -4.64 7.79
C ALA A 79 3.44 -3.26 8.40
N GLY A 80 2.67 -3.19 9.49
CA GLY A 80 2.45 -1.96 10.24
C GLY A 80 3.72 -1.35 10.84
N GLN A 81 4.77 -2.14 11.10
CA GLN A 81 6.06 -1.59 11.53
C GLN A 81 6.64 -0.63 10.49
N LEU A 82 6.44 -0.88 9.19
CA LEU A 82 6.86 0.02 8.11
C LEU A 82 6.15 1.39 8.20
N LEU A 83 4.94 1.43 8.75
CA LEU A 83 4.18 2.66 8.93
C LEU A 83 4.67 3.49 10.14
N LEU A 84 5.56 2.95 10.96
CA LEU A 84 6.18 3.66 12.09
C LEU A 84 7.48 4.37 11.70
N ASP A 85 8.07 4.02 10.58
CA ASP A 85 9.29 4.64 10.08
C ASP A 85 9.09 6.11 9.72
N ALA A 86 10.16 6.90 9.82
CA ALA A 86 10.14 8.33 9.54
C ALA A 86 9.65 8.64 8.11
N ASP A 87 9.97 7.76 7.16
CA ASP A 87 9.54 7.84 5.76
C ASP A 87 8.01 7.84 5.60
N ALA A 88 7.29 7.19 6.51
CA ALA A 88 5.84 7.10 6.49
C ALA A 88 5.12 8.38 7.02
N TYR A 89 5.84 9.37 7.55
CA TYR A 89 5.26 10.61 8.09
C TYR A 89 5.05 11.67 7.00
N GLY A 90 5.77 11.54 5.88
CA GLY A 90 5.67 12.42 4.72
C GLY A 90 4.68 11.91 3.67
N GLU A 91 4.80 12.50 2.49
CA GLU A 91 4.27 11.94 1.26
C GLU A 91 5.28 10.90 0.73
N PHE A 92 4.78 9.76 0.28
CA PHE A 92 5.59 8.66 -0.25
C PHE A 92 4.91 7.99 -1.44
N THR A 93 5.69 7.22 -2.18
CA THR A 93 5.18 6.36 -3.26
C THR A 93 4.99 4.95 -2.73
N VAL A 94 3.90 4.28 -3.13
CA VAL A 94 3.71 2.84 -2.89
C VAL A 94 3.97 2.09 -4.18
N VAL A 95 4.88 1.13 -4.15
CA VAL A 95 5.13 0.21 -5.28
C VAL A 95 4.72 -1.19 -4.87
N LEU A 96 3.89 -1.83 -5.70
CA LEU A 96 3.40 -3.18 -5.49
C LEU A 96 3.95 -4.12 -6.56
N THR A 97 4.40 -5.29 -6.13
CA THR A 97 4.74 -6.42 -7.01
C THR A 97 4.12 -7.71 -6.48
N LYS A 98 3.99 -8.73 -7.33
CA LYS A 98 3.62 -10.09 -6.90
C LYS A 98 4.82 -10.96 -6.56
N ASP A 99 6.01 -10.56 -6.98
CA ASP A 99 7.25 -11.30 -6.78
C ASP A 99 7.86 -11.00 -5.41
N GLU A 100 8.71 -11.90 -4.93
CA GLU A 100 9.46 -11.70 -3.69
C GLU A 100 10.53 -10.62 -3.89
N LEU A 101 10.79 -9.82 -2.86
CA LEU A 101 11.64 -8.63 -2.99
C LEU A 101 13.12 -8.97 -3.25
N ASP A 102 13.58 -10.14 -2.84
CA ASP A 102 14.94 -10.63 -3.08
C ASP A 102 15.15 -11.23 -4.48
N GLN A 103 14.07 -11.37 -5.26
CA GLN A 103 14.06 -11.93 -6.61
C GLN A 103 13.74 -10.89 -7.69
N LEU A 104 13.74 -9.60 -7.35
CA LEU A 104 13.43 -8.53 -8.31
C LEU A 104 14.55 -8.38 -9.35
N GLU A 105 14.15 -8.37 -10.62
CA GLU A 105 14.98 -8.09 -11.78
C GLU A 105 14.60 -6.73 -12.40
N GLU A 106 15.40 -6.24 -13.36
CA GLU A 106 15.18 -4.92 -13.97
C GLU A 106 13.84 -4.80 -14.72
N ASP A 107 13.30 -5.92 -15.20
CA ASP A 107 12.05 -6.00 -15.96
C ASP A 107 10.87 -6.53 -15.14
N THR A 108 11.03 -6.71 -13.82
CA THR A 108 9.96 -7.19 -12.95
C THR A 108 8.75 -6.26 -13.03
N PRO A 109 7.56 -6.78 -13.39
CA PRO A 109 6.34 -5.97 -13.43
C PRO A 109 5.95 -5.44 -12.05
N TYR A 110 5.61 -4.16 -11.99
CA TYR A 110 5.15 -3.51 -10.76
C TYR A 110 4.07 -2.46 -11.04
N LEU A 111 3.33 -2.12 -9.99
CA LEU A 111 2.36 -1.03 -9.97
C LEU A 111 2.86 0.06 -9.05
N SER A 112 2.86 1.32 -9.51
CA SER A 112 3.31 2.47 -8.74
C SER A 112 2.18 3.45 -8.48
N PHE A 113 2.04 3.85 -7.21
CA PHE A 113 1.03 4.78 -6.71
C PHE A 113 1.73 5.94 -6.03
N LEU A 114 1.75 7.09 -6.71
CA LEU A 114 2.48 8.28 -6.28
C LEU A 114 1.70 9.09 -5.24
N ASN A 115 2.40 9.87 -4.44
CA ASN A 115 1.79 10.90 -3.57
C ASN A 115 0.78 10.33 -2.54
N ILE A 116 1.13 9.19 -1.93
CA ILE A 116 0.39 8.59 -0.83
C ILE A 116 0.78 9.26 0.49
N ASN A 117 -0.20 9.59 1.31
CA ASN A 117 0.01 10.08 2.66
C ASN A 117 -0.85 9.27 3.65
N LEU A 118 -0.21 8.79 4.72
CA LEU A 118 -0.89 8.03 5.77
C LEU A 118 -1.60 8.97 6.75
N GLN A 119 -2.93 8.92 6.77
CA GLN A 119 -3.76 9.60 7.75
C GLN A 119 -3.84 8.80 9.05
N ARG A 120 -2.92 9.11 9.98
CA ARG A 120 -2.88 8.46 11.29
C ARG A 120 -4.06 8.86 12.15
N THR A 121 -4.63 7.87 12.83
CA THR A 121 -5.68 8.08 13.82
C THR A 121 -5.13 7.94 15.23
N LEU A 122 -5.59 8.80 16.13
CA LEU A 122 -5.27 8.69 17.57
C LEU A 122 -5.76 7.36 18.17
N HIS A 123 -6.76 6.73 17.55
CA HIS A 123 -7.29 5.45 18.01
C HIS A 123 -6.36 4.27 17.77
N ALA A 124 -5.37 4.39 16.88
CA ALA A 124 -4.37 3.34 16.68
C ALA A 124 -3.47 3.21 17.90
N GLY A 125 -3.10 4.33 18.52
CA GLY A 125 -2.25 4.33 19.72
C GLY A 125 -0.79 3.92 19.44
N TRP A 126 -0.39 3.85 18.18
CA TRP A 126 0.97 3.63 17.70
C TRP A 126 1.22 4.48 16.46
#